data_AF-A0A846HIB8-F1
#
_entry.id   AF-A0A846HIB8-F1
#
_cell.length_a   1.000
_cell.length_b   1.000
_cell.length_c   1.000
_cell.angle_alpha   90.00
_cell.angle_beta   90.00
_cell.angle_gamma   90.00
#
_symmetry.space_group_name_H-M   'P 1'
#
loop_
_entity.id
_entity.type
_entity.pdbx_description
1 polymer ?
#
loop_
_entity_poly.entity_id
_entity_poly.type
_entity_poly.pdbx_seq_one_letter_code
_entity_poly.pdbx_strand_id
1 'polypeptide(L)'
;MVAALKLKSSVKPKNYWVLKSKLLLSYNNDKSPRASREEIVDMSYPKVNDEEITRRGKELYEKSIRTQVETPENIGKIISINVETGEYEIGDDLVVTSLRLRAKQADAAVWAEKIGFNAVYAVGGTLVRTA
;
A
#
# COMPACT_ATOMS: atom_id res chain seq x y z
N MET A 1 -1.38 -52.37 12.21
CA MET A 1 -0.97 -52.57 10.80
C MET A 1 -1.69 -51.50 9.98
N VAL A 2 -1.04 -50.36 9.69
CA VAL A 2 -0.44 -49.97 8.37
C VAL A 2 -1.53 -49.96 7.28
N ALA A 3 -1.90 -48.82 6.67
CA ALA A 3 -1.03 -48.12 5.73
C ALA A 3 -1.26 -46.60 5.64
N ALA A 4 -0.14 -45.89 5.54
CA ALA A 4 -0.03 -44.52 5.06
C ALA A 4 -0.12 -44.49 3.52
N LEU A 5 -0.77 -43.46 2.97
CA LEU A 5 -0.51 -43.01 1.61
C LEU A 5 -0.14 -41.52 1.64
N LYS A 6 1.05 -41.23 1.15
CA LYS A 6 1.66 -39.91 0.97
C LYS A 6 1.79 -39.68 -0.53
N LEU A 7 1.34 -38.54 -1.05
CA LEU A 7 1.70 -37.90 -2.34
C LEU A 7 0.59 -36.85 -2.63
N LYS A 8 0.77 -35.63 -3.16
CA LYS A 8 1.88 -34.72 -3.47
C LYS A 8 1.21 -33.35 -3.75
N SER A 9 1.91 -32.25 -3.42
CA SER A 9 1.82 -30.89 -3.98
C SER A 9 0.48 -30.38 -4.54
N SER A 10 -0.06 -29.30 -3.94
CA SER A 10 -0.86 -28.34 -4.71
C SER A 10 -0.65 -26.92 -4.19
N VAL A 11 0.15 -26.18 -4.96
CA VAL A 11 0.20 -24.72 -5.13
C VAL A 11 -0.72 -23.92 -4.20
N LYS A 12 -0.12 -23.11 -3.30
CA LYS A 12 -0.88 -22.06 -2.61
C LYS A 12 -1.38 -21.03 -3.63
N PRO A 13 -2.68 -20.68 -3.65
CA PRO A 13 -3.19 -19.72 -4.62
C PRO A 13 -2.56 -18.35 -4.38
N LYS A 14 -2.05 -17.73 -5.46
CA LYS A 14 -1.25 -16.49 -5.43
C LYS A 14 -2.04 -15.21 -5.07
N ASN A 15 -3.37 -15.26 -4.95
CA ASN A 15 -4.17 -14.05 -4.85
C ASN A 15 -5.15 -14.15 -3.66
N TYR A 16 -4.66 -13.77 -2.47
CA TYR A 16 -5.45 -13.68 -1.23
C TYR A 16 -6.60 -12.65 -1.28
N TRP A 17 -6.64 -11.79 -2.32
CA TRP A 17 -7.61 -10.70 -2.46
C TRP A 17 -8.85 -11.05 -3.29
N VAL A 18 -8.84 -12.14 -4.07
CA VAL A 18 -10.00 -12.60 -4.84
C VAL A 18 -10.98 -13.41 -3.97
N LEU A 19 -10.48 -14.07 -2.93
CA LEU A 19 -11.30 -14.92 -2.06
C LEU A 19 -12.19 -14.12 -1.10
N LYS A 20 -11.81 -12.90 -0.70
CA LYS A 20 -12.71 -12.05 0.10
C LYS A 20 -13.92 -11.55 -0.69
N SER A 21 -13.83 -11.38 -2.01
CA SER A 21 -15.00 -10.98 -2.82
C SER A 21 -15.99 -12.13 -3.00
N LYS A 22 -15.52 -13.38 -3.14
CA LYS A 22 -16.39 -14.56 -3.20
C LYS A 22 -16.97 -14.97 -1.84
N LEU A 23 -16.24 -14.79 -0.74
CA LEU A 23 -16.73 -15.14 0.60
C LEU A 23 -17.87 -14.23 1.06
N LEU A 24 -17.92 -12.98 0.60
CA LEU A 24 -19.01 -12.05 0.88
C LEU A 24 -20.27 -12.30 0.01
N LEU A 25 -20.16 -13.09 -1.06
CA LEU A 25 -21.28 -13.41 -1.97
C LEU A 25 -22.02 -14.72 -1.61
N SER A 26 -21.55 -15.49 -0.62
CA SER A 26 -22.18 -16.77 -0.23
C SER A 26 -23.00 -16.72 1.07
N TYR A 27 -23.12 -15.56 1.70
CA TYR A 27 -23.98 -15.37 2.88
C TYR A 27 -25.18 -14.54 2.45
N ASN A 28 -26.27 -15.20 2.06
CA ASN A 28 -27.63 -14.69 2.18
C ASN A 28 -28.61 -15.79 1.76
N ASN A 29 -29.00 -16.59 2.73
CA ASN A 29 -30.28 -17.28 2.73
C ASN A 29 -31.16 -16.52 3.74
N ASP A 30 -32.41 -16.25 3.34
CA ASP A 30 -33.46 -15.50 4.06
C ASP A 30 -33.61 -13.99 3.75
N LYS A 31 -34.86 -13.54 3.78
CA LYS A 31 -35.53 -12.60 2.87
C LYS A 31 -35.27 -11.10 3.12
N SER A 32 -35.10 -10.36 2.03
CA SER A 32 -34.97 -8.89 1.96
C SER A 32 -36.32 -8.15 2.11
N PRO A 33 -36.32 -6.98 2.77
CA PRO A 33 -36.97 -5.78 2.25
C PRO A 33 -35.91 -4.81 1.69
N ARG A 34 -36.22 -4.24 0.51
CA ARG A 34 -35.37 -3.36 -0.32
C ARG A 34 -34.74 -2.20 0.49
N ALA A 35 -33.44 -2.28 0.74
CA ALA A 35 -32.64 -1.11 1.08
C ALA A 35 -32.18 -0.44 -0.22
N SER A 36 -32.84 0.64 -0.62
CA SER A 36 -32.41 1.47 -1.74
C SER A 36 -31.22 2.34 -1.35
N ARG A 37 -30.21 2.34 -2.23
CA ARG A 37 -29.11 3.30 -2.36
C ARG A 37 -27.89 2.99 -1.48
N GLU A 38 -27.15 2.05 -2.01
CA GLU A 38 -25.72 1.81 -1.85
C GLU A 38 -24.96 3.12 -1.60
N GLU A 39 -24.37 3.25 -0.40
CA GLU A 39 -23.26 4.15 -0.16
C GLU A 39 -22.05 3.52 -0.88
N ILE A 40 -21.91 3.85 -2.17
CA ILE A 40 -20.74 3.49 -2.96
C ILE A 40 -19.57 4.23 -2.33
N VAL A 41 -18.70 3.51 -1.61
CA VAL A 41 -17.40 4.05 -1.20
C VAL A 41 -16.72 4.50 -2.48
N ASP A 42 -16.55 5.81 -2.63
CA ASP A 42 -15.92 6.42 -3.80
C ASP A 42 -14.48 5.88 -3.91
N MET A 43 -14.28 4.91 -4.80
CA MET A 43 -12.97 4.34 -5.10
C MET A 43 -12.22 5.30 -6.02
N SER A 44 -11.84 6.45 -5.47
CA SER A 44 -11.07 7.47 -6.18
C SER A 44 -9.64 6.96 -6.42
N TYR A 45 -9.30 6.69 -7.68
CA TYR A 45 -7.97 6.24 -8.09
C TYR A 45 -7.14 7.41 -8.62
N PRO A 46 -5.81 7.44 -8.39
CA PRO A 46 -4.94 8.41 -9.01
C PRO A 46 -5.07 8.43 -10.53
N LYS A 47 -5.07 9.63 -11.11
CA LYS A 47 -5.11 9.83 -12.57
C LYS A 47 -3.76 9.61 -13.25
N VAL A 48 -2.70 9.57 -12.45
CA VAL A 48 -1.31 9.37 -12.88
C VAL A 48 -0.98 7.88 -12.81
N ASN A 49 -0.28 7.35 -13.81
CA ASN A 49 0.15 5.94 -13.80
C ASN A 49 1.32 5.70 -12.82
N ASP A 50 1.53 4.44 -12.43
CA ASP A 50 2.51 4.06 -11.40
C ASP A 50 3.97 4.43 -11.77
N GLU A 51 4.34 4.36 -13.04
CA GLU A 51 5.70 4.71 -13.51
C GLU A 51 5.96 6.21 -13.32
N GLU A 52 4.99 7.03 -13.67
CA GLU A 52 5.07 8.48 -13.53
C GLU A 52 4.99 8.91 -12.05
N ILE A 53 4.18 8.22 -11.25
CA ILE A 53 4.18 8.40 -9.78
C ILE A 53 5.57 8.12 -9.22
N THR A 54 6.19 7.02 -9.62
CA THR A 54 7.53 6.65 -9.17
C THR A 54 8.58 7.67 -9.61
N ARG A 55 8.54 8.10 -10.87
CA ARG A 55 9.47 9.10 -11.41
C ARG A 55 9.36 10.42 -10.67
N ARG A 56 8.15 10.96 -10.50
CA ARG A 56 7.90 12.24 -9.82
C ARG A 56 8.21 12.17 -8.33
N GLY A 57 7.80 11.10 -7.65
CA GLY A 57 8.04 10.92 -6.22
C GLY A 57 9.53 10.90 -5.90
N LYS A 58 10.31 10.12 -6.66
CA LYS A 58 11.77 10.09 -6.52
C LYS A 58 12.41 11.44 -6.81
N GLU A 59 11.97 12.12 -7.87
CA GLU A 59 12.48 13.45 -8.22
C GLU A 59 12.22 14.48 -7.11
N LEU A 60 11.00 14.51 -6.55
CA LEU A 60 10.64 15.37 -5.42
C LEU A 60 11.46 15.05 -4.17
N TYR A 61 11.61 13.76 -3.86
CA TYR A 61 12.41 13.33 -2.72
C TYR A 61 13.85 13.82 -2.84
N GLU A 62 14.54 13.44 -3.92
CA GLU A 62 15.97 13.73 -4.09
C GLU A 62 16.28 15.23 -4.22
N LYS A 63 15.46 15.98 -4.98
CA LYS A 63 15.77 17.38 -5.29
C LYS A 63 15.36 18.35 -4.20
N SER A 64 14.29 18.06 -3.46
CA SER A 64 13.64 19.06 -2.62
C SER A 64 13.45 18.63 -1.17
N ILE A 65 13.15 17.35 -0.91
CA ILE A 65 12.68 16.92 0.41
C ILE A 65 13.80 16.26 1.22
N ARG A 66 14.69 15.50 0.58
CA ARG A 66 15.71 14.66 1.21
C ARG A 66 16.58 15.40 2.22
N THR A 67 17.08 16.58 1.85
CA THR A 67 17.93 17.42 2.71
C THR A 67 17.23 17.92 3.98
N GLN A 68 15.89 17.93 3.99
CA GLN A 68 15.08 18.38 5.12
C GLN A 68 14.66 17.21 6.03
N VAL A 69 14.50 16.01 5.45
CA VAL A 69 13.87 14.87 6.16
C VAL A 69 14.85 13.76 6.56
N GLU A 70 16.05 13.68 5.98
CA GLU A 70 17.10 12.73 6.40
C GLU A 70 17.82 13.19 7.68
N THR A 71 17.05 13.40 8.74
CA THR A 71 17.56 13.71 10.09
C THR A 71 17.71 12.42 10.92
N PRO A 72 18.56 12.39 11.96
CA PRO A 72 18.71 11.23 12.84
C PRO A 72 17.38 10.68 13.39
N GLU A 73 16.40 11.54 13.64
CA GLU A 73 15.09 11.19 14.21
C GLU A 73 14.13 10.58 13.18
N ASN A 74 14.41 10.77 11.89
CA ASN A 74 13.54 10.35 10.79
C ASN A 74 14.10 9.16 10.00
N ILE A 75 15.40 8.90 10.07
CA ILE A 75 16.01 7.73 9.45
C ILE A 75 15.27 6.45 9.87
N GLY A 76 14.88 5.64 8.88
CA GLY A 76 14.15 4.38 9.09
C GLY A 76 12.63 4.53 9.14
N LYS A 77 12.09 5.75 9.26
CA LYS A 77 10.64 6.01 9.10
C LYS A 77 10.22 5.96 7.63
N ILE A 78 8.93 5.82 7.40
CA ILE A 78 8.30 5.94 6.10
C ILE A 78 8.01 7.41 5.82
N ILE A 79 8.31 7.85 4.61
CA ILE A 79 7.76 9.06 4.02
C ILE A 79 6.80 8.67 2.91
N SER A 80 5.58 9.21 2.94
CA SER A 80 4.63 9.17 1.83
C SER A 80 4.51 10.58 1.25
N ILE A 81 4.51 10.71 -0.08
CA ILE A 81 4.47 11.98 -0.80
C ILE A 81 3.31 11.93 -1.80
N ASN A 82 2.43 12.92 -1.76
CA ASN A 82 1.50 13.18 -2.85
C ASN A 82 2.28 13.84 -3.99
N VAL A 83 2.51 13.11 -5.09
CA VAL A 83 3.39 13.58 -6.17
C VAL A 83 2.80 14.71 -7.01
N GLU A 84 1.51 14.99 -6.86
CA GLU A 84 0.85 16.10 -7.56
C GLU A 84 1.03 17.43 -6.84
N THR A 85 1.12 17.40 -5.50
CA THR A 85 1.18 18.61 -4.66
C THR A 85 2.53 18.80 -3.98
N GLY A 86 3.31 17.73 -3.81
CA GLY A 86 4.53 17.72 -3.00
C GLY A 86 4.28 17.65 -1.49
N GLU A 87 3.03 17.59 -1.04
CA GLU A 87 2.72 17.35 0.38
C GLU A 87 3.21 15.97 0.81
N TYR A 88 3.73 15.87 2.02
CA TYR A 88 4.24 14.61 2.55
C TYR A 88 3.86 14.38 4.00
N GLU A 89 3.82 13.10 4.38
CA GLU A 89 3.59 12.61 5.73
C GLU A 89 4.74 11.67 6.11
N ILE A 90 5.23 11.78 7.35
CA ILE A 90 6.28 10.91 7.89
C ILE A 90 5.70 10.11 9.06
N GLY A 91 6.01 8.82 9.13
CA GLY A 91 5.55 7.95 10.21
C GLY A 91 6.11 6.54 10.11
N ASP A 92 5.74 5.68 11.06
CA ASP A 92 6.28 4.31 11.13
C ASP A 92 5.53 3.31 10.24
N ASP A 93 4.32 3.67 9.79
CA ASP A 93 3.43 2.78 9.04
C ASP A 93 3.03 3.40 7.70
N LEU A 94 3.37 2.69 6.62
CA LEU A 94 3.10 3.09 5.24
C LEU A 94 1.61 3.29 4.95
N VAL A 95 0.74 2.45 5.51
CA VAL A 95 -0.71 2.54 5.28
C VAL A 95 -1.24 3.80 5.96
N VAL A 96 -0.81 4.07 7.19
CA VAL A 96 -1.24 5.25 7.95
C VAL A 96 -0.82 6.55 7.26
N THR A 97 0.45 6.69 6.85
CA THR A 97 0.93 7.91 6.17
C THR A 97 0.21 8.13 4.84
N SER A 98 -0.02 7.06 4.08
CA SER A 98 -0.76 7.12 2.81
C SER A 98 -2.24 7.49 3.00
N LEU A 99 -2.89 6.95 4.03
CA LEU A 99 -4.28 7.28 4.36
C LEU A 99 -4.45 8.73 4.80
N ARG A 100 -3.48 9.31 5.51
CA ARG A 100 -3.51 10.73 5.88
C ARG A 100 -3.50 11.66 4.66
N LEU A 101 -2.71 11.33 3.64
CA LEU A 101 -2.74 12.07 2.37
C LEU A 101 -4.07 11.88 1.65
N ARG A 102 -4.59 10.64 1.61
CA ARG A 102 -5.87 10.34 0.96
C ARG A 102 -7.08 10.96 1.66
N ALA A 103 -7.00 11.20 2.96
CA ALA A 103 -8.01 11.93 3.71
C ALA A 103 -8.09 13.42 3.28
N LYS A 104 -6.98 14.00 2.79
CA LYS A 104 -6.95 15.37 2.23
C LYS A 104 -7.37 15.39 0.76
N GLN A 105 -6.95 14.40 -0.01
CA GLN A 105 -7.28 14.24 -1.43
C GLN A 105 -7.50 12.74 -1.75
N ALA A 106 -8.74 12.33 -1.99
CA ALA A 106 -9.10 10.91 -2.14
C ALA A 106 -8.31 10.17 -3.24
N ASP A 107 -8.09 10.83 -4.39
CA ASP A 107 -7.32 10.32 -5.53
C ASP A 107 -5.82 10.60 -5.46
N ALA A 108 -5.28 10.99 -4.29
CA ALA A 108 -3.87 11.34 -4.14
C ALA A 108 -2.94 10.27 -4.75
N ALA A 109 -2.08 10.72 -5.66
CA ALA A 109 -1.04 9.94 -6.29
C ALA A 109 0.15 9.78 -5.33
N VAL A 110 0.09 8.77 -4.46
CA VAL A 110 1.06 8.60 -3.37
C VAL A 110 2.25 7.74 -3.80
N TRP A 111 3.45 8.30 -3.67
CA TRP A 111 4.71 7.57 -3.69
C TRP A 111 5.30 7.49 -2.28
N ALA A 112 6.03 6.42 -1.94
CA ALA A 112 6.59 6.27 -0.61
C ALA A 112 7.95 5.58 -0.59
N GLU A 113 8.78 5.96 0.38
CA GLU A 113 10.11 5.39 0.63
C GLU A 113 10.38 5.27 2.14
N LYS A 114 11.34 4.43 2.53
CA LYS A 114 11.91 4.42 3.87
C LYS A 114 13.15 5.30 3.91
N ILE A 115 13.09 6.37 4.69
CA ILE A 115 14.11 7.43 4.74
C ILE A 115 15.48 6.83 5.07
N GLY A 116 16.45 7.00 4.17
CA GLY A 116 17.83 6.51 4.31
C GLY A 116 18.06 5.03 3.98
N PHE A 117 17.11 4.34 3.34
CA PHE A 117 17.23 2.93 2.96
C PHE A 117 16.86 2.68 1.49
N ASN A 118 17.42 1.61 0.91
CA ASN A 118 17.20 1.26 -0.51
C ASN A 118 15.82 0.66 -0.83
N ALA A 119 14.98 0.42 0.19
CA ALA A 119 13.65 -0.16 0.04
C ALA A 119 12.76 0.16 1.24
N VAL A 120 11.44 0.15 1.03
CA VAL A 120 10.45 0.33 2.09
C VAL A 120 10.42 -0.86 3.05
N TYR A 121 10.43 -2.08 2.50
CA TYR A 121 10.46 -3.35 3.23
C TYR A 121 11.33 -4.36 2.50
N ALA A 122 11.91 -5.31 3.25
CA ALA A 122 12.59 -6.46 2.68
C ALA A 122 11.74 -7.72 2.87
N VAL A 123 11.59 -8.51 1.79
CA VAL A 123 10.95 -9.83 1.85
C VAL A 123 12.05 -10.88 1.69
N GLY A 124 12.40 -11.55 2.79
CA GLY A 124 13.43 -12.60 2.80
C GLY A 124 14.88 -12.12 2.62
N GLY A 125 15.14 -10.82 2.80
CA GLY A 125 16.48 -10.21 2.71
C GLY A 125 16.67 -9.07 3.72
N THR A 126 17.72 -8.27 3.53
CA THR A 126 18.10 -7.18 4.44
C THR A 126 17.92 -5.83 3.76
N LEU A 127 17.41 -4.84 4.51
CA LEU A 127 17.39 -3.45 4.08
C LEU A 127 18.81 -2.86 4.15
N VAL A 128 19.24 -2.19 3.09
CA VAL A 128 20.57 -1.57 3.02
C VAL A 128 20.45 -0.08 3.25
N ARG A 129 21.24 0.46 4.19
CA ARG A 129 21.34 1.90 4.42
C ARG A 129 22.02 2.56 3.22
N THR A 130 21.43 3.61 2.69
CA THR A 130 21.89 4.32 1.47
C THR A 130 22.48 5.70 1.75
N ALA A 131 22.46 6.13 3.01
CA ALA A 131 23.12 7.31 3.55
C ALA A 131 24.05 6.90 4.70
#